data_AF-A0A2E1R9Z4-F1
#
_entry.id   AF-A0A2E1R9Z4-F1
#
_cell.length_a   1.000
_cell.length_b   1.000
_cell.length_c   1.000
_cell.angle_alpha   90.00
_cell.angle_beta   90.00
_cell.angle_gamma   90.00
#
_symmetry.space_group_name_H-M   'P 1'
#
loop_
_entity.id
_entity.type
_entity.pdbx_description
1 polymer ?
#
loop_
_entity_poly.entity_id
_entity_poly.type
_entity_poly.pdbx_seq_one_letter_code
_entity_poly.pdbx_strand_id
1 'polypeptide(L)'
;GHESRLKRLKAASFGSSEYAKEELVAELGAFLICHRLQISSNTTNHAAYLNSWISSLRQDPKYLMKALGKATSAVNRILGSEVK
;
A
#
# COMPACT_ATOMS: atom_id res chain seq x y z
N GLY A 1 -9.01 -3.07 -0.90
CA GLY A 1 -9.06 -4.51 -0.57
C GLY A 1 -10.46 -4.94 -0.17
N HIS A 2 -11.20 -5.56 -1.10
CA HIS A 2 -12.59 -6.02 -0.93
C HIS A 2 -12.78 -6.95 0.27
N GLU A 3 -14.02 -6.99 0.80
CA GLU A 3 -14.38 -7.77 1.99
C GLU A 3 -14.19 -9.28 1.84
N SER A 4 -14.50 -9.84 0.67
CA SER A 4 -14.27 -11.26 0.35
C SER A 4 -12.80 -11.62 0.10
N ARG A 5 -11.88 -10.65 0.26
CA ARG A 5 -10.44 -10.82 0.01
C ARG A 5 -9.66 -10.54 1.29
N LEU A 6 -8.97 -9.41 1.34
CA LEU A 6 -8.13 -9.01 2.48
C LEU A 6 -8.84 -8.05 3.44
N LYS A 7 -10.09 -7.66 3.14
CA LYS A 7 -10.97 -6.83 4.00
C LYS A 7 -10.23 -5.65 4.64
N ARG A 8 -9.49 -4.89 3.83
CA ARG A 8 -8.59 -3.84 4.34
C ARG A 8 -9.27 -2.49 4.49
N LEU A 9 -10.30 -2.24 3.68
CA LEU A 9 -11.06 -0.99 3.68
C LEU A 9 -12.38 -1.22 4.43
N LYS A 10 -12.60 -0.44 5.48
CA LYS A 10 -13.96 -0.24 6.05
C LYS A 10 -14.64 0.89 5.27
N ALA A 11 -15.94 1.07 5.44
CA ALA A 11 -16.64 2.24 4.90
C ALA A 11 -15.87 3.52 5.29
N ALA A 12 -15.28 4.19 4.30
CA ALA A 12 -14.43 5.36 4.46
C ALA A 12 -14.72 6.30 3.29
N SER A 13 -14.88 7.58 3.60
CA SER A 13 -15.14 8.61 2.60
C SER A 13 -13.83 9.11 1.99
N PHE A 14 -13.88 9.53 0.73
CA PHE A 14 -12.76 10.20 0.08
C PHE A 14 -12.25 11.36 0.96
N GLY A 15 -10.93 11.44 1.13
CA GLY A 15 -10.28 12.45 1.98
C GLY A 15 -10.26 12.13 3.49
N SER A 16 -10.85 11.02 3.96
CA SER A 16 -10.72 10.62 5.36
C SER A 16 -9.32 10.05 5.67
N SER A 17 -8.97 10.01 6.96
CA SER A 17 -7.72 9.38 7.40
C SER A 17 -7.68 7.89 7.01
N GLU A 18 -8.77 7.17 7.18
CA GLU A 18 -8.91 5.75 6.83
C GLU A 18 -8.73 5.52 5.33
N TYR A 19 -9.28 6.42 4.52
CA TYR A 19 -9.09 6.40 3.07
C TYR A 19 -7.62 6.61 2.70
N ALA A 20 -6.98 7.66 3.23
CA ALA A 20 -5.55 7.93 3.01
C ALA A 20 -4.65 6.75 3.45
N LYS A 21 -5.07 6.03 4.50
CA LYS A 21 -4.36 4.83 4.98
C LYS A 21 -4.44 3.66 3.99
N GLU A 22 -5.58 3.42 3.35
CA GLU A 22 -5.69 2.38 2.32
C GLU A 22 -4.98 2.80 1.03
N GLU A 23 -5.00 4.08 0.66
CA GLU A 23 -4.23 4.59 -0.50
C GLU A 23 -2.73 4.32 -0.35
N LEU A 24 -2.16 4.53 0.84
CA LEU A 24 -0.77 4.16 1.13
C LEU A 24 -0.51 2.67 0.90
N VAL A 25 -1.41 1.80 1.35
CA VAL A 25 -1.29 0.35 1.16
C VAL A 25 -1.41 -0.01 -0.33
N ALA A 26 -2.28 0.67 -1.08
CA ALA A 26 -2.51 0.45 -2.50
C ALA A 26 -1.28 0.84 -3.33
N GLU A 27 -0.72 2.04 -3.13
CA GLU A 27 0.48 2.52 -3.85
C GLU A 27 1.72 1.70 -3.52
N LEU A 28 1.95 1.37 -2.25
CA LEU A 28 3.05 0.47 -1.87
C LEU A 28 2.89 -0.91 -2.55
N GLY A 29 1.67 -1.42 -2.62
CA GLY A 29 1.37 -2.68 -3.31
C GLY A 29 1.65 -2.59 -4.81
N ALA A 30 1.24 -1.50 -5.46
CA ALA A 30 1.47 -1.26 -6.88
C ALA A 30 2.98 -1.19 -7.19
N PHE A 31 3.73 -0.41 -6.40
CA PHE A 31 5.19 -0.33 -6.52
C PHE A 31 5.86 -1.71 -6.37
N LEU A 32 5.49 -2.48 -5.33
CA LEU A 32 6.05 -3.80 -5.09
C LEU A 32 5.73 -4.81 -6.21
N ILE A 33 4.53 -4.73 -6.81
CA ILE A 33 4.16 -5.56 -7.96
C ILE A 33 5.00 -5.19 -9.17
N CYS A 34 5.07 -3.91 -9.52
CA CYS A 34 5.87 -3.43 -10.65
C CYS A 34 7.33 -3.85 -10.48
N HIS A 35 7.89 -3.67 -9.28
CA HIS A 35 9.25 -4.08 -8.96
C HIS A 35 9.45 -5.60 -9.11
N ARG A 36 8.55 -6.42 -8.55
CA ARG A 36 8.65 -7.89 -8.64
C ARG A 36 8.51 -8.42 -10.06
N LEU A 37 7.66 -7.81 -10.88
CA LEU A 37 7.42 -8.20 -12.26
C LEU A 37 8.40 -7.54 -13.25
N GLN A 38 9.36 -6.75 -12.75
CA GLN A 38 10.29 -5.97 -13.57
C GLN A 38 9.57 -5.06 -14.59
N ILE A 39 8.39 -4.58 -14.23
CA ILE A 39 7.64 -3.60 -15.02
C ILE A 39 8.18 -2.21 -14.67
N SER A 40 8.58 -1.47 -15.70
CA SER A 40 9.00 -0.08 -15.55
C SER A 40 7.81 0.78 -15.11
N SER A 41 7.87 1.28 -13.88
CA SER A 41 6.95 2.29 -13.37
C SER A 41 7.69 3.60 -13.17
N ASN A 42 7.05 4.73 -13.50
CA ASN A 42 7.60 6.05 -13.21
C ASN A 42 7.62 6.29 -11.69
N THR A 43 8.78 6.06 -11.07
CA THR A 43 9.00 6.20 -9.62
C THR A 43 8.79 7.63 -9.10
N THR A 44 8.92 8.63 -9.97
CA THR A 44 8.70 10.04 -9.66
C THR A 44 7.24 10.34 -9.29
N ASN A 45 6.28 9.64 -9.91
CA ASN A 45 4.86 9.79 -9.57
C ASN A 45 4.56 9.19 -8.19
N HIS A 46 5.21 8.09 -7.82
CA HIS A 46 5.07 7.47 -6.50
C HIS A 46 5.76 8.29 -5.38
N ALA A 47 6.84 9.01 -5.71
CA ALA A 47 7.59 9.85 -4.76
C ALA A 47 6.78 11.07 -4.26
N ALA A 48 5.93 11.65 -5.11
CA ALA A 48 5.05 12.76 -4.72
C ALA A 48 4.05 12.34 -3.62
N TYR A 49 3.47 11.14 -3.73
CA TYR A 49 2.59 10.58 -2.71
C TYR A 49 3.36 10.19 -1.44
N LEU A 50 4.57 9.65 -1.58
CA LEU A 50 5.46 9.38 -0.45
C LEU A 50 5.76 10.64 0.37
N ASN A 51 6.00 11.79 -0.26
CA ASN A 51 6.21 13.05 0.46
C ASN A 51 4.98 13.46 1.29
N SER A 52 3.77 13.31 0.75
CA SER A 52 2.54 13.56 1.51
C SER A 52 2.38 12.62 2.71
N TRP A 53 2.93 11.40 2.60
CA TRP A 53 2.86 10.39 3.65
C TRP A 53 4.01 10.45 4.64
N ILE A 54 5.18 10.95 4.26
CA ILE A 54 6.37 11.09 5.13
C ILE A 54 6.02 11.84 6.42
N SER A 55 5.18 12.87 6.35
CA SER A 55 4.72 13.61 7.53
C SER A 55 3.92 12.72 8.51
N SER A 56 3.01 11.89 8.01
CA SER A 56 2.26 10.91 8.81
C SER A 56 3.14 9.75 9.29
N LEU A 57 4.14 9.35 8.50
CA LEU A 57 5.08 8.28 8.83
C LEU A 57 6.10 8.71 9.90
N ARG A 58 6.47 9.99 9.93
CA ARG A 58 7.29 10.58 11.02
C ARG A 58 6.55 10.59 12.35
N GLN A 59 5.22 10.69 12.34
CA GLN A 59 4.39 10.65 13.54
C GLN A 59 4.28 9.24 14.14
N ASP A 60 4.20 8.21 13.30
CA ASP A 60 4.19 6.81 13.76
C ASP A 60 4.98 5.90 12.79
N PRO A 61 6.26 5.62 13.06
CA PRO A 61 7.05 4.70 12.24
C PRO A 61 6.48 3.27 12.20
N LYS A 62 5.75 2.84 13.24
CA LYS A 62 5.09 1.51 13.25
C LYS A 62 3.95 1.46 12.24
N TYR A 63 3.38 2.61 11.89
CA TYR A 63 2.36 2.70 10.86
C TYR A 63 2.90 2.31 9.48
N LEU A 64 4.13 2.71 9.14
CA LEU A 64 4.80 2.30 7.89
C LEU A 64 4.92 0.78 7.81
N MET A 65 5.43 0.15 8.87
CA MET A 65 5.63 -1.30 8.92
C MET A 65 4.31 -2.06 8.77
N LYS A 66 3.23 -1.57 9.38
CA LYS A 66 1.88 -2.12 9.22
C LYS A 66 1.37 -1.96 7.78
N ALA A 67 1.57 -0.80 7.17
CA ALA A 67 1.15 -0.53 5.79
C ALA A 67 1.91 -1.45 4.82
N LEU A 68 3.22 -1.60 5.00
CA LEU A 68 4.06 -2.50 4.22
C LEU A 68 3.61 -3.96 4.35
N GLY A 69 3.34 -4.45 5.57
CA GLY A 69 2.83 -5.82 5.77
C GLY A 69 1.51 -6.08 5.07
N LYS A 70 0.59 -5.10 5.08
CA LYS A 70 -0.67 -5.17 4.33
C LYS A 70 -0.46 -5.14 2.82
N ALA A 71 0.48 -4.32 2.33
CA ALA A 71 0.83 -4.23 0.93
C ALA A 71 1.42 -5.55 0.42
N THR A 72 2.39 -6.13 1.14
CA THR A 72 2.98 -7.44 0.83
C THR A 72 1.91 -8.55 0.78
N SER A 73 0.98 -8.56 1.73
CA SER A 73 -0.15 -9.51 1.72
C SER A 73 -1.02 -9.35 0.46
N ALA A 74 -1.23 -8.10 0.01
CA ALA A 74 -1.93 -7.81 -1.23
C ALA A 74 -1.19 -8.33 -2.47
N VAL A 75 0.11 -8.05 -2.54
CA VAL A 75 0.98 -8.48 -3.64
C VAL A 75 1.01 -10.01 -3.73
N ASN A 76 1.22 -10.70 -2.61
CA ASN A 76 1.22 -12.17 -2.58
C ASN A 76 -0.11 -12.74 -3.06
N ARG A 77 -1.23 -12.11 -2.69
CA ARG A 77 -2.57 -12.52 -3.15
C ARG A 77 -2.79 -12.31 -4.65
N ILE A 78 -2.11 -11.33 -5.26
CA ILE A 78 -2.21 -11.00 -6.69
C ILE A 78 -1.30 -11.90 -7.53
N LEU A 79 -0.03 -12.03 -7.15
CA LEU A 79 0.97 -12.76 -7.92
C LEU A 79 0.92 -14.28 -7.74
N GLY A 80 0.20 -14.77 -6.73
CA GLY A 80 0.01 -16.19 -6.49
C GLY A 80 1.33 -16.92 -6.26
N SER A 81 2.04 -16.62 -5.16
CA SER A 81 3.24 -17.38 -4.77
C SER A 81 3.55 -17.32 -3.27
N GLU A 82 4.27 -18.37 -2.85
CA GLU A 82 4.34 -19.10 -1.57
C GLU A 82 4.74 -18.36 -0.29
N VAL A 83 4.11 -18.78 0.82
CA VAL A 83 4.78 -18.82 2.13
C VAL A 83 5.88 -19.87 2.03
N LYS A 84 7.13 -19.44 2.11
CA LYS A 84 8.19 -20.23 2.73
C LYS A 84 8.64 -19.50 3.98
#